data_AF-A0A1Z5KZC7-F1
#
_entry.id   AF-A0A1Z5KZC7-F1
#
_cell.length_a   1.000
_cell.length_b   1.000
_cell.length_c   1.000
_cell.angle_alpha   90.00
_cell.angle_beta   90.00
_cell.angle_gamma   90.00
#
_symmetry.space_group_name_H-M   'P 1'
#
loop_
_entity.id
_entity.type
_entity.pdbx_description
1 polymer ?
#
loop_
_entity_poly.entity_id
_entity_poly.type
_entity_poly.pdbx_seq_one_letter_code
_entity_poly.pdbx_strand_id
1 'polypeptide(L)'
;MRFIQLAEDMTKYKPETTDLKADNIRTFVQGVLDGKIKQILLAQDLPEDWDKNAVKVLGSSNFDDIVFNKDKNVLVEFYAPWCGHCKQLAPIFDELGEKVQGQ
;
A
#
# COMPACT_ATOMS: atom_id res chain seq x y z
N MET A 1 -10.66 -12.04 -11.71
CA MET A 1 -9.30 -12.62 -11.71
C MET A 1 -8.26 -11.55 -11.39
N ARG A 2 -7.14 -11.90 -10.74
CA ARG A 2 -5.95 -11.06 -10.54
C ARG A 2 -4.72 -11.90 -10.84
N PHE A 3 -3.67 -11.28 -11.36
CA PHE A 3 -2.35 -11.91 -11.49
C PHE A 3 -1.44 -11.27 -10.45
N ILE A 4 -0.69 -12.09 -9.71
CA ILE A 4 0.28 -11.64 -8.71
C ILE A 4 1.62 -12.21 -9.14
N GLN A 5 2.56 -11.33 -9.47
CA GLN A 5 3.93 -11.71 -9.70
C GLN A 5 4.64 -11.79 -8.35
N LEU A 6 5.18 -12.97 -8.02
CA LEU A 6 5.89 -13.23 -6.77
C LEU A 6 7.40 -13.23 -7.01
N ALA A 7 7.93 -12.11 -7.50
CA ALA A 7 9.35 -11.91 -7.74
C ALA A 7 9.95 -11.08 -6.59
N GLU A 8 10.81 -10.09 -6.89
CA GLU A 8 11.34 -9.16 -5.89
C GLU A 8 10.25 -8.23 -5.33
N ASP A 9 9.25 -7.91 -6.15
CA ASP A 9 8.07 -7.14 -5.82
C ASP A 9 6.79 -8.01 -5.89
N MET A 10 5.87 -7.85 -4.93
CA MET A 10 4.56 -8.54 -4.91
C MET A 10 3.54 -7.81 -5.78
N THR A 11 3.87 -7.61 -7.05
CA THR A 11 3.13 -6.72 -7.95
C THR A 11 1.84 -7.36 -8.44
N LYS A 12 0.74 -6.61 -8.33
CA LYS A 12 -0.62 -7.07 -8.65
C LYS A 12 -1.08 -6.46 -9.96
N TYR A 13 -1.75 -7.26 -10.79
CA TYR A 13 -2.32 -6.83 -12.08
C TYR A 13 -3.79 -7.21 -12.18
N LYS A 14 -4.56 -6.38 -12.91
CA LYS A 14 -5.98 -6.61 -13.19
C LYS A 14 -6.21 -6.58 -14.70
N PRO A 15 -6.96 -7.54 -15.27
CA PRO A 15 -7.33 -7.49 -16.68
C PRO A 15 -8.32 -6.34 -16.94
N GLU A 16 -8.29 -5.79 -18.15
CA GLU A 16 -9.22 -4.75 -18.59
C GLU A 16 -10.65 -5.28 -18.73
N THR A 17 -10.81 -6.55 -19.10
CA THR A 17 -12.10 -7.23 -19.23
C THR A 17 -12.40 -8.14 -18.02
N THR A 18 -13.70 -8.25 -17.69
CA THR A 18 -14.23 -9.19 -16.70
C THR A 18 -14.58 -10.56 -17.29
N ASP A 19 -14.53 -10.70 -18.62
CA ASP A 19 -14.91 -11.95 -19.30
C ASP A 19 -13.86 -13.03 -19.13
N LEU A 20 -14.23 -14.12 -18.45
CA LEU A 20 -13.37 -15.26 -18.14
C LEU A 20 -13.31 -16.28 -19.30
N LYS A 21 -13.00 -15.81 -20.52
CA LYS A 21 -12.74 -16.69 -21.67
C LYS A 21 -11.27 -17.10 -21.71
N ALA A 22 -10.98 -18.33 -22.13
CA ALA A 22 -9.61 -18.86 -22.19
C ALA A 22 -8.65 -17.95 -22.97
N ASP A 23 -9.09 -17.39 -24.09
CA ASP A 23 -8.25 -16.52 -24.94
C ASP A 23 -7.98 -15.15 -24.31
N ASN A 24 -8.95 -14.61 -23.57
CA ASN A 24 -8.78 -13.37 -22.80
C ASN A 24 -7.78 -13.58 -21.66
N ILE A 25 -7.85 -14.73 -20.97
CA ILE A 25 -6.93 -15.08 -19.89
C ILE A 25 -5.50 -15.23 -20.43
N ARG A 26 -5.32 -15.94 -21.55
CA ARG A 26 -4.00 -16.11 -22.19
C ARG A 26 -3.40 -14.77 -22.61
N THR A 27 -4.19 -13.94 -23.29
CA THR A 27 -3.76 -12.60 -23.73
C THR A 27 -3.35 -11.73 -22.54
N PHE A 28 -4.12 -11.77 -21.45
CA PHE A 28 -3.80 -11.05 -20.22
C PHE A 28 -2.51 -11.54 -19.57
N VAL A 29 -2.34 -12.85 -19.38
CA VAL A 29 -1.11 -13.42 -18.78
C VAL A 29 0.11 -13.07 -19.62
N GLN A 30 0.04 -13.23 -20.94
CA GLN A 30 1.15 -12.84 -21.83
C GLN A 30 1.42 -11.34 -21.75
N GLY A 31 0.39 -10.50 -21.70
CA GLY A 31 0.55 -9.06 -21.54
C GLY A 31 1.24 -8.65 -20.23
N VAL A 32 1.01 -9.38 -19.14
CA VAL A 32 1.72 -9.17 -17.86
C VAL A 32 3.19 -9.57 -18.00
N LEU A 33 3.47 -10.76 -18.56
CA LEU A 33 4.85 -11.24 -18.78
C LEU A 33 5.64 -10.35 -19.75
N ASP A 34 4.98 -9.79 -20.77
CA ASP A 34 5.55 -8.84 -21.73
C ASP A 34 5.74 -7.43 -21.14
N GLY A 35 5.30 -7.18 -19.90
CA GLY A 35 5.36 -5.86 -19.26
C GLY A 35 4.40 -4.82 -19.84
N LYS A 36 3.41 -5.23 -20.65
CA LYS A 36 2.45 -4.32 -21.31
C LYS A 36 1.30 -3.90 -20.40
N ILE A 37 0.98 -4.72 -19.39
CA ILE A 37 -0.09 -4.42 -18.44
C ILE A 37 0.48 -3.64 -17.26
N LYS A 38 -0.13 -2.50 -16.95
CA LYS A 38 0.26 -1.69 -15.79
C LYS A 38 -0.18 -2.36 -14.48
N GLN A 39 0.68 -2.27 -13.48
CA GLN A 39 0.36 -2.69 -12.13
C GLN A 39 -0.82 -1.91 -11.56
N ILE A 40 -1.56 -2.55 -10.66
CA ILE A 40 -2.60 -1.89 -9.87
C ILE A 40 -2.06 -1.48 -8.52
N LEU A 41 -2.21 -0.21 -8.19
CA LEU A 41 -2.04 0.30 -6.83
C LEU A 41 -3.42 0.33 -6.17
N LEU A 42 -3.58 -0.45 -5.10
CA LEU A 42 -4.82 -0.44 -4.32
C LEU A 42 -4.73 0.71 -3.31
N ALA A 43 -5.54 1.74 -3.54
CA ALA A 43 -5.71 2.83 -2.60
C ALA A 43 -6.83 2.51 -1.62
N GLN A 44 -6.57 2.75 -0.34
CA GLN A 44 -7.61 2.88 0.68
C GLN A 44 -7.94 4.37 0.82
N ASP A 45 -9.22 4.68 1.02
CA ASP A 45 -9.65 6.05 1.29
C ASP A 45 -9.03 6.55 2.60
N LEU A 46 -8.50 7.78 2.54
CA LEU A 46 -7.90 8.43 3.69
C LEU A 46 -9.01 8.88 4.65
N PRO A 47 -8.97 8.50 5.94
CA PRO A 47 -9.95 8.98 6.91
C PRO A 47 -9.83 10.49 7.12
N GLU A 48 -10.93 11.17 7.47
CA GLU A 48 -10.93 12.63 7.68
C GLU A 48 -10.02 13.06 8.86
N ASP A 49 -9.84 12.19 9.85
CA ASP A 49 -9.05 12.40 11.06
C ASP A 49 -7.63 11.80 10.99
N TRP A 50 -7.10 11.64 9.77
CA TRP A 50 -5.82 10.97 9.53
C TRP A 50 -4.60 11.59 10.26
N ASP A 51 -4.65 12.88 10.62
CA ASP A 51 -3.55 13.60 11.29
C ASP A 51 -3.84 13.98 12.75
N LYS A 52 -4.96 13.52 13.30
CA LYS A 52 -5.43 13.93 14.64
C LYS A 52 -4.55 13.41 15.77
N ASN A 53 -3.95 12.24 15.60
CA ASN A 53 -3.12 11.58 16.61
C ASN A 53 -1.63 11.84 16.37
N ALA A 54 -0.80 11.52 17.36
CA ALA A 54 0.66 11.61 17.26
C ALA A 54 1.20 10.79 16.07
N VAL A 55 0.65 9.59 15.89
CA VAL A 55 0.84 8.74 14.72
C VAL A 55 -0.17 9.12 13.64
N LYS A 56 0.33 9.48 12.45
CA LYS A 56 -0.49 9.88 11.30
C LYS A 56 -0.80 8.70 10.40
N VAL A 57 -2.05 8.62 9.96
CA VAL A 57 -2.51 7.59 9.02
C VAL A 57 -2.16 7.99 7.59
N LEU A 58 -1.50 7.09 6.88
CA LEU A 58 -1.13 7.28 5.47
C LEU A 58 -2.00 6.41 4.58
N GLY A 59 -2.55 7.03 3.53
CA GLY A 59 -3.22 6.37 2.42
C GLY A 59 -2.53 6.75 1.11
N SER A 60 -2.99 6.19 -0.02
CA SER A 60 -2.32 6.43 -1.31
C SER A 60 -2.37 7.89 -1.77
N SER A 61 -3.30 8.69 -1.23
CA SER A 61 -3.45 10.10 -1.61
C SER A 61 -2.48 11.05 -0.90
N ASN A 62 -1.98 10.72 0.30
CA ASN A 62 -1.09 11.59 1.08
C ASN A 62 0.30 10.96 1.34
N PHE A 63 0.51 9.69 0.97
CA PHE A 63 1.76 8.99 1.24
C PHE A 63 2.96 9.69 0.62
N ASP A 64 2.92 9.98 -0.69
CA ASP A 64 4.07 10.55 -1.40
C ASP A 64 4.45 11.93 -0.85
N ASP A 65 3.44 12.78 -0.60
CA ASP A 65 3.64 14.14 -0.11
C ASP A 65 4.24 14.19 1.30
N ILE A 66 3.94 13.19 2.14
CA ILE A 66 4.44 13.11 3.51
C ILE A 66 5.81 12.44 3.54
N VAL A 67 5.94 11.27 2.91
CA VAL A 67 7.12 10.41 3.02
C VAL A 67 8.31 10.96 2.24
N PHE A 68 8.09 11.56 1.06
CA PHE A 68 9.17 12.14 0.26
C PHE A 68 9.43 13.62 0.55
N ASN A 69 8.82 14.17 1.60
CA ASN A 69 9.08 15.52 2.05
C ASN A 69 10.52 15.62 2.61
N LYS A 70 11.36 16.42 1.94
CA LYS A 70 12.78 16.57 2.30
C LYS A 70 13.02 17.30 3.63
N ASP A 71 12.02 18.04 4.11
CA ASP A 71 12.13 18.83 5.33
C ASP A 71 11.77 18.02 6.59
N LYS A 72 11.35 16.76 6.43
CA LYS A 72 10.90 15.90 7.53
C LYS A 72 11.62 14.56 7.52
N ASN A 73 11.96 14.07 8.71
CA ASN A 73 12.36 12.69 8.91
C ASN A 73 11.09 11.87 9.18
N VAL A 74 10.81 10.88 8.33
CA VAL A 74 9.57 10.10 8.41
C VAL A 74 9.88 8.63 8.65
N LEU A 75 9.30 8.08 9.71
CA LEU A 75 9.27 6.64 9.99
C LEU A 75 7.86 6.13 9.72
N VAL A 76 7.74 5.05 8.95
CA VAL A 76 6.44 4.48 8.54
C VAL A 76 6.34 3.02 8.99
N GLU A 77 5.24 2.68 9.65
CA GLU A 77 4.84 1.29 9.89
C GLU A 77 3.90 0.82 8.77
N PHE A 78 4.34 -0.19 8.01
CA PHE A 78 3.46 -0.92 7.09
C PHE A 78 2.89 -2.14 7.82
N TYR A 79 1.57 -2.16 8.03
CA TYR A 79 0.92 -3.20 8.81
C TYR A 79 -0.24 -3.87 8.07
N ALA A 80 -0.67 -5.03 8.59
CA ALA A 80 -1.92 -5.67 8.21
C ALA A 80 -2.83 -5.75 9.45
N PRO A 81 -4.13 -5.38 9.37
CA PRO A 81 -5.00 -5.24 10.54
C PRO A 81 -5.29 -6.58 11.26
N TRP A 82 -5.03 -7.71 10.60
CA TRP A 82 -5.15 -9.04 11.20
C TRP A 82 -3.82 -9.62 11.70
N CYS A 83 -2.69 -8.96 11.47
CA CYS A 83 -1.38 -9.47 11.86
C CYS A 83 -1.17 -9.33 13.38
N GLY A 84 -0.92 -10.44 14.06
CA GLY A 84 -0.66 -10.46 15.50
C GLY A 84 0.59 -9.67 15.90
N HIS A 85 1.65 -9.71 15.09
CA HIS A 85 2.87 -8.95 15.37
C HIS A 85 2.65 -7.43 15.28
N CYS A 86 1.89 -6.97 14.29
CA CYS A 86 1.55 -5.55 14.15
C CYS A 86 0.70 -5.07 15.33
N LYS A 87 -0.27 -5.88 15.78
CA LYS A 87 -1.08 -5.54 16.96
C LYS A 87 -0.26 -5.39 18.24
N GLN A 88 0.82 -6.16 18.37
CA GLN A 88 1.75 -6.02 19.51
C GLN A 88 2.64 -4.78 19.37
N LEU A 89 3.00 -4.39 18.14
CA LEU A 89 3.82 -3.20 17.87
C LEU A 89 3.04 -1.89 17.99
N ALA A 90 1.76 -1.88 17.62
CA ALA A 90 0.89 -0.69 17.61
C ALA A 90 1.02 0.21 18.88
N PRO A 91 0.87 -0.30 20.12
CA PRO A 91 0.98 0.56 21.31
C PRO A 91 2.39 1.16 21.48
N ILE A 92 3.43 0.43 21.09
CA ILE A 92 4.82 0.91 21.16
C ILE A 92 5.05 1.99 20.11
N PHE A 93 4.44 1.85 18.93
CA PHE A 93 4.52 2.83 17.86
C PHE A 93 3.75 4.12 18.21
N ASP A 94 2.61 4.00 18.89
CA ASP A 94 1.85 5.14 19.43
C ASP A 94 2.67 5.91 20.49
N GLU A 95 3.28 5.20 21.46
CA GLU A 95 4.19 5.81 22.45
C GLU A 95 5.38 6.51 21.79
N LEU A 96 5.93 5.94 20.72
CA LEU A 96 6.99 6.59 19.95
C LEU A 96 6.50 7.89 19.31
N GLY A 97 5.32 7.84 18.68
CA GLY A 97 4.67 9.01 18.09
C GLY A 97 4.53 10.16 19.09
N GLU A 98 4.03 9.88 20.30
CA GLU A 98 3.88 10.88 21.37
C GLU A 98 5.23 11.50 21.79
N LYS A 99 6.30 10.70 21.86
CA LYS A 99 7.64 11.18 22.27
C LYS A 99 8.30 12.07 21.22
N VAL A 100 8.00 11.86 19.95
CA VAL A 100 8.56 12.66 18.84
C VAL A 100 7.64 13.81 18.41
N GLN A 101 6.44 13.90 18.97
CA GLN A 101 5.47 14.95 18.68
C GLN A 101 6.01 16.32 19.13
N GLY A 102 6.56 17.09 18.18
CA GLY A 102 7.12 18.43 18.41
C GLY A 102 8.59 18.59 18.03
N GLN A 103 9.24 17.54 17.52
CA GLN A 103 10.50 17.64 16.76
C GLN A 103 10.23 17.94 15.29
#